data_AF-A0A099K8V4-F1
#
_entry.id   AF-A0A099K8V4-F1
#
_cell.length_a   1.000
_cell.length_b   1.000
_cell.length_c   1.000
_cell.angle_alpha   90.00
_cell.angle_beta   90.00
_cell.angle_gamma   90.00
#
_symmetry.space_group_name_H-M   'P 1'
#
loop_
_entity.id
_entity.type
_entity.pdbx_description
1 polymer ?
#
loop_
_entity_poly.entity_id
_entity_poly.type
_entity_poly.pdbx_seq_one_letter_code
_entity_poly.pdbx_strand_id
1 'polypeptide(L)'
;MKKLAKYYLGALMLCSLILSPLASATDDQAAINRLVQLSTIPTQASIDEVIALASEGSTNVMRQQFVFTALIRIGPSVSGDSYAKGILDTGTASAKNLQGALAYLSSHPESWMIPYVATYIQPSQAGIIRSMAAYLAGRLNLTDQKNNILTVMADTTIADDRIHAALGLSHLITGTEFNTVIDGSSMRSWDKKLIHRYHVFNWVSNDEKDKLVGTLYQRSETFLVLTAYEYLLTNNKIDLLKRLKIINEDNGNAAITYPPMQAIVRMLGYQISGTYDAAKITKSALM
;
A
#
# COMPACT_ATOMS: atom_id res chain seq x y z
N MET A 1 48.33 21.58 19.81
CA MET A 1 48.41 21.51 18.33
C MET A 1 48.65 20.03 18.00
N LYS A 2 47.64 19.24 17.59
CA LYS A 2 47.06 19.15 16.24
C LYS A 2 48.18 18.95 15.20
N LYS A 3 48.25 17.96 14.33
CA LYS A 3 47.36 16.88 13.84
C LYS A 3 48.28 15.99 12.96
N LEU A 4 47.79 14.79 12.58
CA LEU A 4 48.24 13.91 11.48
C LEU A 4 48.97 12.64 11.93
N ALA A 5 48.17 11.61 12.22
CA ALA A 5 48.34 10.23 11.74
C ALA A 5 47.26 9.35 12.39
N LYS A 6 46.00 9.52 11.97
CA LYS A 6 44.88 8.65 12.36
C LYS A 6 43.90 8.54 11.20
N TYR A 7 44.36 8.01 10.09
CA TYR A 7 43.52 7.49 9.02
C TYR A 7 44.34 6.41 8.33
N TYR A 8 44.04 5.15 8.62
CA TYR A 8 44.21 3.93 7.79
C TYR A 8 43.95 2.72 8.69
N LEU A 9 42.74 2.66 9.27
CA LEU A 9 42.18 1.44 9.85
C LEU A 9 40.68 1.52 9.61
N GLY A 10 40.25 1.03 8.45
CA GLY A 10 38.86 1.17 8.01
C GLY A 10 38.61 0.93 6.51
N ALA A 11 39.51 0.22 5.83
CA ALA A 11 39.29 -0.31 4.50
C ALA A 11 39.85 -1.74 4.49
N LEU A 12 39.07 -2.69 3.99
CA LEU A 12 39.22 -4.15 4.11
C LEU A 12 38.71 -4.79 5.42
N MET A 13 37.39 -4.76 5.61
CA MET A 13 36.68 -5.96 6.05
C MET A 13 35.72 -6.38 4.93
N LEU A 14 36.31 -6.84 3.82
CA LEU A 14 35.67 -7.76 2.90
C LEU A 14 36.44 -9.08 3.03
N CYS A 15 35.70 -10.19 3.08
CA CYS A 15 36.19 -11.56 2.89
C CYS A 15 36.93 -12.23 4.06
N SER A 16 36.27 -12.39 5.21
CA SER A 16 36.54 -13.52 6.12
C SER A 16 35.45 -13.70 7.18
N LEU A 17 34.19 -13.84 6.75
CA LEU A 17 33.28 -14.69 7.49
C LEU A 17 33.40 -16.08 6.90
N ILE A 18 34.15 -16.87 7.66
CA ILE A 18 34.30 -18.31 7.59
C ILE A 18 33.01 -18.96 7.09
N LEU A 19 33.17 -19.70 5.99
CA LEU A 19 32.28 -20.73 5.50
C LEU A 19 31.82 -21.61 6.66
N SER A 20 30.68 -21.25 7.26
CA SER A 20 29.73 -22.27 7.63
C SER A 20 29.19 -22.82 6.30
N PRO A 21 28.97 -24.13 6.14
CA PRO A 21 28.34 -24.62 4.93
C PRO A 21 27.08 -23.77 4.72
N LEU A 22 26.80 -23.42 3.47
CA LEU A 22 25.50 -22.92 3.08
C LEU A 22 24.46 -23.82 3.75
N ALA A 23 23.92 -23.38 4.89
CA ALA A 23 22.58 -23.75 5.25
C ALA A 23 21.81 -23.26 4.05
N SER A 24 21.40 -24.19 3.19
CA SER A 24 20.54 -23.89 2.05
C SER A 24 19.52 -22.89 2.57
N ALA A 25 19.44 -21.71 1.96
CA ALA A 25 18.30 -20.84 2.22
C ALA A 25 17.10 -21.76 2.14
N THR A 26 16.34 -21.89 3.23
CA THR A 26 15.14 -22.75 3.20
C THR A 26 14.32 -22.30 2.01
N ASP A 27 13.58 -23.20 1.37
CA ASP A 27 12.79 -22.85 0.18
C ASP A 27 11.92 -21.61 0.43
N ASP A 28 11.45 -21.43 1.67
CA ASP A 28 10.77 -20.21 2.13
C ASP A 28 11.64 -18.95 2.11
N GLN A 29 12.88 -19.00 2.59
CA GLN A 29 13.77 -17.82 2.57
C GLN A 29 14.13 -17.44 1.13
N ALA A 30 14.36 -18.42 0.26
CA ALA A 30 14.60 -18.18 -1.16
C ALA A 30 13.37 -17.54 -1.83
N ALA A 31 12.18 -18.09 -1.56
CA ALA A 31 10.91 -17.55 -2.06
C ALA A 31 10.64 -16.12 -1.54
N ILE A 32 10.86 -15.85 -0.25
CA ILE A 32 10.71 -14.50 0.33
C ILE A 32 11.66 -13.52 -0.34
N ASN A 33 12.94 -13.89 -0.51
CA ASN A 33 13.92 -13.05 -1.19
C ASN A 33 13.49 -12.75 -2.64
N ARG A 34 12.93 -13.75 -3.33
CA ARG A 34 12.42 -13.58 -4.69
C ARG A 34 11.20 -12.67 -4.73
N LEU A 35 10.23 -12.84 -3.83
CA LEU A 35 9.06 -11.96 -3.69
C LEU A 35 9.47 -10.50 -3.44
N VAL A 36 10.50 -10.27 -2.63
CA VAL A 36 11.06 -8.92 -2.40
C VAL A 36 11.64 -8.34 -3.69
N GLN A 37 12.42 -9.11 -4.45
CA GLN A 37 12.97 -8.67 -5.74
C GLN A 37 11.85 -8.31 -6.75
N LEU A 38 10.88 -9.21 -6.92
CA LEU A 38 9.72 -9.00 -7.81
C LEU A 38 8.95 -7.72 -7.44
N SER A 39 8.84 -7.42 -6.14
CA SER A 39 8.11 -6.24 -5.66
C SER A 39 8.88 -4.92 -5.79
N THR A 40 10.21 -4.97 -5.96
CA THR A 40 11.09 -3.78 -5.90
C THR A 40 11.72 -3.41 -7.24
N ILE A 41 12.01 -4.40 -8.10
CA ILE A 41 12.70 -4.18 -9.37
C ILE A 41 11.66 -4.16 -10.51
N PRO A 42 11.38 -3.00 -11.13
CA PRO A 42 10.32 -2.89 -12.13
C PRO A 42 10.48 -3.84 -13.33
N THR A 43 11.71 -4.06 -13.79
CA THR A 43 12.00 -4.93 -14.94
C THR A 43 11.82 -6.42 -14.64
N GLN A 44 11.63 -6.78 -13.37
CA GLN A 44 11.41 -8.17 -12.95
C GLN A 44 9.98 -8.41 -12.45
N ALA A 45 9.11 -7.41 -12.45
CA ALA A 45 7.74 -7.55 -11.95
C ALA A 45 6.97 -8.63 -12.75
N SER A 46 6.48 -9.66 -12.07
CA SER A 46 5.71 -10.76 -12.67
C SER A 46 4.65 -11.26 -11.70
N ILE A 47 3.37 -11.05 -12.02
CA ILE A 47 2.24 -11.53 -11.21
C ILE A 47 2.20 -13.06 -11.18
N ASP A 48 2.40 -13.69 -12.34
CA ASP A 48 2.33 -15.16 -12.46
C ASP A 48 3.42 -15.83 -11.62
N GLU A 49 4.62 -15.25 -11.56
CA GLU A 49 5.69 -15.76 -10.71
C GLU A 49 5.36 -15.60 -9.22
N VAL A 50 4.76 -14.47 -8.81
CA VAL A 50 4.29 -14.28 -7.44
C VAL A 50 3.24 -15.32 -7.05
N ILE A 51 2.28 -15.61 -7.95
CA ILE A 51 1.23 -16.61 -7.72
C ILE A 51 1.84 -18.01 -7.65
N ALA A 52 2.79 -18.35 -8.53
CA ALA A 52 3.52 -19.61 -8.47
C ALA A 52 4.21 -19.78 -7.11
N LEU A 53 4.95 -18.76 -6.66
CA LEU A 53 5.58 -18.72 -5.34
C LEU A 53 4.56 -18.75 -4.19
N ALA A 54 3.30 -18.39 -4.40
CA ALA A 54 2.27 -18.54 -3.39
C ALA A 54 1.74 -19.98 -3.30
N SER A 55 1.79 -20.71 -4.42
CA SER A 55 1.24 -22.06 -4.58
C SER A 55 2.15 -23.20 -4.10
N GLU A 56 3.41 -22.93 -3.73
CA GLU A 56 4.38 -23.96 -3.32
C GLU A 56 4.11 -24.60 -1.93
N GLY A 57 2.87 -24.52 -1.43
CA GLY A 57 2.42 -25.26 -0.24
C GLY A 57 2.97 -24.79 1.10
N SER A 58 3.67 -23.67 1.15
CA SER A 58 4.27 -23.16 2.38
C SER A 58 3.23 -22.63 3.37
N THR A 59 3.35 -23.06 4.62
CA THR A 59 2.57 -22.57 5.77
C THR A 59 3.23 -21.37 6.46
N ASN A 60 4.36 -20.89 5.95
CA ASN A 60 5.12 -19.80 6.54
C ASN A 60 4.37 -18.46 6.42
N VAL A 61 3.96 -17.92 7.57
CA VAL A 61 3.17 -16.68 7.66
C VAL A 61 3.89 -15.49 7.00
N MET A 62 5.21 -15.41 7.12
CA MET A 62 5.99 -14.32 6.53
C MET A 62 5.97 -14.40 5.00
N ARG A 63 6.14 -15.58 4.42
CA ARG A 63 6.03 -15.77 2.96
C ARG A 63 4.66 -15.32 2.45
N GLN A 64 3.59 -15.72 3.13
CA GLN A 64 2.23 -15.34 2.76
C GLN A 64 2.00 -13.82 2.80
N GLN A 65 2.60 -13.12 3.76
CA GLN A 65 2.58 -11.64 3.80
C GLN A 65 3.33 -11.01 2.62
N PHE A 66 4.48 -11.59 2.24
CA PHE A 66 5.27 -11.10 1.12
C PHE A 66 4.62 -11.36 -0.24
N VAL A 67 3.79 -12.40 -0.38
CA VAL A 67 2.98 -12.63 -1.59
C VAL A 67 2.08 -11.43 -1.85
N PHE A 68 1.23 -11.06 -0.89
CA PHE A 68 0.32 -9.92 -1.08
C PHE A 68 1.04 -8.58 -1.16
N THR A 69 2.15 -8.42 -0.43
CA THR A 69 2.99 -7.23 -0.56
C THR A 69 3.54 -7.10 -1.98
N ALA A 70 3.97 -8.22 -2.60
CA ALA A 70 4.44 -8.24 -3.97
C ALA A 70 3.31 -7.95 -4.96
N LEU A 71 2.15 -8.61 -4.82
CA LEU A 71 0.97 -8.34 -5.66
C LEU A 71 0.58 -6.86 -5.62
N ILE A 72 0.45 -6.27 -4.42
CA ILE A 72 0.14 -4.84 -4.25
C ILE A 72 1.16 -3.97 -4.98
N ARG A 73 2.46 -4.24 -4.80
CA ARG A 73 3.53 -3.44 -5.40
C ARG A 73 3.66 -3.60 -6.91
N ILE A 74 3.28 -4.74 -7.46
CA ILE A 74 3.22 -4.96 -8.92
C ILE A 74 1.98 -4.29 -9.51
N GLY A 75 0.93 -4.09 -8.70
CA GLY A 75 -0.26 -3.37 -9.09
C GLY A 75 -1.38 -4.29 -9.59
N PRO A 76 -2.47 -3.69 -10.07
CA PRO A 76 -3.69 -4.43 -10.36
C PRO A 76 -3.55 -5.25 -11.64
N SER A 77 -4.06 -6.48 -11.63
CA SER A 77 -4.01 -7.44 -12.73
C SER A 77 -5.14 -8.45 -12.64
N VAL A 78 -5.56 -9.01 -13.78
CA VAL A 78 -6.64 -10.03 -13.79
C VAL A 78 -6.25 -11.27 -12.98
N SER A 79 -5.00 -11.74 -13.11
CA SER A 79 -4.49 -12.89 -12.36
C SER A 79 -4.39 -12.62 -10.86
N GLY A 80 -3.92 -11.43 -10.45
CA GLY A 80 -3.85 -11.02 -9.04
C GLY A 80 -5.23 -10.92 -8.40
N ASP A 81 -6.19 -10.34 -9.13
CA ASP A 81 -7.59 -10.25 -8.71
C ASP A 81 -8.22 -11.64 -8.56
N SER A 82 -7.98 -12.53 -9.53
CA SER A 82 -8.47 -13.91 -9.50
C SER A 82 -7.88 -14.69 -8.32
N TYR A 83 -6.60 -14.48 -8.01
CA TYR A 83 -5.93 -15.11 -6.86
C TYR A 83 -6.50 -14.61 -5.52
N ALA A 84 -6.61 -13.29 -5.34
CA ALA A 84 -7.20 -12.71 -4.13
C ALA A 84 -8.66 -13.14 -3.95
N LYS A 85 -9.43 -13.14 -5.04
CA LYS A 85 -10.80 -13.65 -5.09
C LYS A 85 -10.86 -15.11 -4.66
N GLY A 86 -10.01 -15.98 -5.20
CA GLY A 86 -9.96 -17.40 -4.83
C GLY A 86 -9.72 -17.59 -3.33
N ILE A 87 -8.82 -16.82 -2.73
CA ILE A 87 -8.59 -16.85 -1.28
C ILE A 87 -9.83 -16.43 -0.49
N LEU A 88 -10.49 -15.35 -0.91
CA LEU A 88 -11.69 -14.85 -0.23
C LEU A 88 -12.92 -15.74 -0.42
N ASP A 89 -13.05 -16.42 -1.56
CA ASP A 89 -14.16 -17.33 -1.82
C ASP A 89 -14.07 -18.61 -0.97
N THR A 90 -12.86 -19.06 -0.64
CA THR A 90 -12.70 -20.25 0.22
C THR A 90 -13.19 -20.02 1.66
N GLY A 91 -13.15 -18.77 2.14
CA GLY A 91 -13.57 -18.39 3.50
C GLY A 91 -12.79 -19.02 4.65
N THR A 92 -11.88 -19.95 4.36
CA THR A 92 -11.21 -20.84 5.32
C THR A 92 -9.69 -20.66 5.34
N ALA A 93 -9.17 -19.76 4.48
CA ALA A 93 -7.78 -19.36 4.50
C ALA A 93 -7.41 -18.72 5.86
N SER A 94 -6.10 -18.70 6.16
CA SER A 94 -5.60 -18.07 7.38
C SER A 94 -6.01 -16.59 7.46
N ALA A 95 -6.16 -16.05 8.68
CA ALA A 95 -6.50 -14.64 8.86
C ALA A 95 -5.53 -13.68 8.16
N LYS A 96 -4.25 -14.07 8.03
CA LYS A 96 -3.24 -13.29 7.30
C LYS A 96 -3.43 -13.33 5.78
N ASN A 97 -3.86 -14.46 5.22
CA ASN A 97 -4.19 -14.56 3.79
C ASN A 97 -5.44 -13.76 3.47
N LEU A 98 -6.48 -13.87 4.29
CA LEU A 98 -7.71 -13.08 4.14
C LEU A 98 -7.43 -11.58 4.27
N GLN A 99 -6.64 -11.18 5.27
CA GLN A 99 -6.18 -9.80 5.42
C GLN A 99 -5.41 -9.33 4.19
N GLY A 100 -4.45 -10.12 3.70
CA GLY A 100 -3.64 -9.78 2.54
C GLY A 100 -4.46 -9.62 1.26
N ALA A 101 -5.43 -10.51 1.04
CA ALA A 101 -6.36 -10.43 -0.09
C ALA A 101 -7.21 -9.16 -0.01
N LEU A 102 -7.80 -8.85 1.14
CA LEU A 102 -8.55 -7.60 1.33
C LEU A 102 -7.66 -6.37 1.18
N ALA A 103 -6.40 -6.41 1.61
CA ALA A 103 -5.45 -5.30 1.47
C ALA A 103 -5.08 -5.04 0.00
N TYR A 104 -4.89 -6.12 -0.77
CA TYR A 104 -4.69 -6.06 -2.21
C TYR A 104 -5.90 -5.41 -2.88
N LEU A 105 -7.11 -5.95 -2.68
CA LEU A 105 -8.35 -5.37 -3.22
C LEU A 105 -8.59 -3.91 -2.79
N SER A 106 -8.24 -3.55 -1.55
CA SER A 106 -8.36 -2.17 -1.06
C SER A 106 -7.42 -1.19 -1.77
N SER A 107 -6.36 -1.66 -2.43
CA SER A 107 -5.41 -0.80 -3.15
C SER A 107 -5.96 -0.35 -4.51
N HIS A 108 -6.92 -1.11 -5.07
CA HIS A 108 -7.56 -0.86 -6.36
C HIS A 108 -9.03 -1.32 -6.32
N PRO A 109 -9.89 -0.58 -5.58
CA PRO A 109 -11.27 -0.97 -5.31
C PRO A 109 -12.13 -1.00 -6.58
N GLU A 110 -12.86 -2.09 -6.79
CA GLU A 110 -13.80 -2.28 -7.91
C GLU A 110 -15.17 -2.76 -7.41
N SER A 111 -16.24 -2.44 -8.14
CA SER A 111 -17.62 -2.70 -7.70
C SER A 111 -17.95 -4.19 -7.45
N TRP A 112 -17.28 -5.12 -8.15
CA TRP A 112 -17.44 -6.55 -7.94
C TRP A 112 -16.97 -7.00 -6.54
N MET A 113 -16.21 -6.18 -5.83
CA MET A 113 -15.64 -6.51 -4.52
C MET A 113 -16.62 -6.30 -3.36
N ILE A 114 -17.77 -5.65 -3.59
CA ILE A 114 -18.79 -5.33 -2.56
C ILE A 114 -19.23 -6.55 -1.73
N PRO A 115 -19.50 -7.74 -2.33
CA PRO A 115 -19.90 -8.92 -1.55
C PRO A 115 -18.87 -9.35 -0.50
N TYR A 116 -17.57 -9.11 -0.75
CA TYR A 116 -16.52 -9.42 0.21
C TYR A 116 -16.55 -8.48 1.42
N VAL A 117 -16.89 -7.20 1.24
CA VAL A 117 -17.12 -6.30 2.38
C VAL A 117 -18.22 -6.85 3.26
N ALA A 118 -19.38 -7.16 2.67
CA ALA A 118 -20.54 -7.67 3.41
C ALA A 118 -20.22 -8.96 4.18
N THR A 119 -19.37 -9.82 3.61
CA THR A 119 -18.95 -11.08 4.23
C THR A 119 -17.95 -10.87 5.37
N TYR A 120 -16.94 -10.03 5.15
CA TYR A 120 -15.76 -9.97 6.00
C TYR A 120 -15.78 -8.90 7.08
N ILE A 121 -16.71 -7.94 7.03
CA ILE A 121 -16.89 -6.94 8.09
C ILE A 121 -17.64 -7.48 9.32
N GLN A 122 -18.27 -8.66 9.19
CA GLN A 122 -19.17 -9.24 10.19
C GLN A 122 -18.49 -9.56 11.52
N PRO A 123 -19.22 -9.53 12.65
CA PRO A 123 -18.66 -9.82 13.98
C PRO A 123 -18.03 -11.22 14.14
N SER A 124 -18.43 -12.18 13.31
CA SER A 124 -17.89 -13.55 13.30
C SER A 124 -16.45 -13.64 12.79
N GLN A 125 -15.94 -12.57 12.16
CA GLN A 125 -14.61 -12.52 11.57
C GLN A 125 -13.57 -11.98 12.55
N ALA A 126 -12.31 -12.35 12.36
CA ALA A 126 -11.22 -11.82 13.16
C ALA A 126 -11.09 -10.28 13.00
N GLY A 127 -10.76 -9.57 14.08
CA GLY A 127 -10.70 -8.09 14.08
C GLY A 127 -9.81 -7.49 12.98
N ILE A 128 -8.70 -8.16 12.67
CA ILE A 128 -7.79 -7.77 11.58
C ILE A 128 -8.42 -7.86 10.18
N ILE A 129 -9.27 -8.87 9.97
CA ILE A 129 -10.01 -9.08 8.72
C ILE A 129 -11.11 -8.02 8.63
N ARG A 130 -11.88 -7.86 9.71
CA ARG A 130 -12.96 -6.85 9.81
C ARG A 130 -12.43 -5.45 9.54
N SER A 131 -11.26 -5.12 10.08
CA SER A 131 -10.62 -3.81 9.90
C SER A 131 -10.20 -3.54 8.47
N MET A 132 -9.68 -4.55 7.77
CA MET A 132 -9.34 -4.40 6.34
C MET A 132 -10.60 -4.37 5.46
N ALA A 133 -11.64 -5.14 5.78
CA ALA A 133 -12.94 -5.07 5.11
C ALA A 133 -13.60 -3.68 5.30
N ALA A 134 -13.47 -3.09 6.48
CA ALA A 134 -13.90 -1.72 6.76
C ALA A 134 -13.15 -0.68 5.91
N TYR A 135 -11.84 -0.88 5.70
CA TYR A 135 -11.07 -0.01 4.80
C TYR A 135 -11.54 -0.13 3.35
N LEU A 136 -11.75 -1.36 2.85
CA LEU A 136 -12.31 -1.62 1.52
C LEU A 136 -13.70 -0.99 1.37
N ALA A 137 -14.56 -1.08 2.39
CA ALA A 137 -15.88 -0.46 2.40
C ALA A 137 -15.81 1.07 2.19
N GLY A 138 -14.88 1.72 2.87
CA GLY A 138 -14.60 3.15 2.69
C GLY A 138 -14.13 3.47 1.27
N ARG A 139 -13.16 2.70 0.75
CA ARG A 139 -12.63 2.88 -0.62
C ARG A 139 -13.66 2.63 -1.72
N LEU A 140 -14.68 1.80 -1.45
CA LEU A 140 -15.84 1.56 -2.32
C LEU A 140 -17.00 2.55 -2.09
N ASN A 141 -16.85 3.50 -1.16
CA ASN A 141 -17.88 4.47 -0.78
C ASN A 141 -19.22 3.83 -0.32
N LEU A 142 -19.15 2.74 0.44
CA LEU A 142 -20.32 2.01 0.95
C LEU A 142 -20.85 2.65 2.24
N THR A 143 -21.63 3.73 2.08
CA THR A 143 -22.16 4.53 3.20
C THR A 143 -23.07 3.75 4.14
N ASP A 144 -23.75 2.71 3.66
CA ASP A 144 -24.56 1.78 4.45
C ASP A 144 -23.72 0.97 5.47
N GLN A 145 -22.42 0.82 5.22
CA GLN A 145 -21.49 0.11 6.12
C GLN A 145 -20.96 0.99 7.26
N LYS A 146 -21.32 2.28 7.33
CA LYS A 146 -20.82 3.21 8.36
C LYS A 146 -20.92 2.64 9.78
N ASN A 147 -22.09 2.12 10.16
CA ASN A 147 -22.31 1.59 11.51
C ASN A 147 -21.46 0.35 11.79
N ASN A 148 -21.28 -0.52 10.78
CA ASN A 148 -20.40 -1.68 10.91
C ASN A 148 -18.95 -1.26 11.13
N ILE A 149 -18.47 -0.25 10.41
CA ILE A 149 -17.12 0.30 10.58
C ILE A 149 -16.94 0.89 11.99
N LEU A 150 -17.93 1.63 12.51
CA LEU A 150 -17.91 2.16 13.88
C LEU A 150 -17.79 1.04 14.92
N THR A 151 -18.57 -0.03 14.77
CA THR A 151 -18.48 -1.23 15.62
C THR A 151 -17.11 -1.88 15.54
N VAL A 152 -16.54 -2.02 14.34
CA VAL A 152 -15.17 -2.54 14.16
C VAL A 152 -14.15 -1.66 14.89
N MET A 153 -14.27 -0.33 14.79
CA MET A 153 -13.37 0.58 15.50
C MET A 153 -13.45 0.44 17.02
N ALA A 154 -14.66 0.24 17.56
CA ALA A 154 -14.89 0.07 18.99
C ALA A 154 -14.36 -1.28 19.52
N ASP A 155 -14.62 -2.38 18.79
CA ASP A 155 -14.31 -3.74 19.23
C ASP A 155 -12.83 -4.13 19.04
N THR A 156 -12.14 -3.49 18.09
CA THR A 156 -10.77 -3.89 17.73
C THR A 156 -9.79 -3.45 18.82
N THR A 157 -9.15 -4.41 19.47
CA THR A 157 -8.21 -4.17 20.59
C THR A 157 -6.77 -3.86 20.13
N ILE A 158 -6.41 -4.25 18.91
CA ILE A 158 -5.10 -3.99 18.32
C ILE A 158 -5.12 -2.61 17.65
N ALA A 159 -4.22 -1.71 18.09
CA ALA A 159 -4.20 -0.33 17.61
C ALA A 159 -4.03 -0.23 16.08
N ASP A 160 -3.10 -0.99 15.50
CA ASP A 160 -2.79 -0.94 14.07
C ASP A 160 -3.96 -1.41 13.19
N ASP A 161 -4.75 -2.37 13.66
CA ASP A 161 -5.94 -2.85 12.96
C ASP A 161 -7.00 -1.73 12.94
N ARG A 162 -7.20 -1.05 14.07
CA ARG A 162 -8.15 0.05 14.20
C ARG A 162 -7.87 1.22 13.24
N ILE A 163 -6.59 1.44 12.87
CA ILE A 163 -6.21 2.45 11.86
C ILE A 163 -6.92 2.19 10.53
N HIS A 164 -7.00 0.94 10.07
CA HIS A 164 -7.63 0.60 8.78
C HIS A 164 -9.14 0.91 8.79
N ALA A 165 -9.83 0.57 9.89
CA ALA A 165 -11.24 0.91 10.05
C ALA A 165 -11.46 2.43 10.08
N ALA A 166 -10.60 3.17 10.77
CA ALA A 166 -10.66 4.64 10.82
C ALA A 166 -10.37 5.30 9.45
N LEU A 167 -9.42 4.75 8.68
CA LEU A 167 -9.18 5.16 7.29
C LEU A 167 -10.42 4.89 6.43
N GLY A 168 -11.07 3.74 6.58
CA GLY A 168 -12.32 3.43 5.89
C GLY A 168 -13.43 4.44 6.22
N LEU A 169 -13.62 4.73 7.50
CA LEU A 169 -14.60 5.71 7.97
C LEU A 169 -14.34 7.11 7.40
N SER A 170 -13.07 7.49 7.25
CA SER A 170 -12.67 8.81 6.74
C SER A 170 -13.12 9.08 5.30
N HIS A 171 -13.49 8.05 4.54
CA HIS A 171 -14.06 8.17 3.19
C HIS A 171 -15.59 8.36 3.21
N LEU A 172 -16.27 8.04 4.31
CA LEU A 172 -17.73 7.93 4.36
C LEU A 172 -18.43 9.07 5.13
N ILE A 173 -17.74 9.68 6.10
CA ILE A 173 -18.30 10.75 6.94
C ILE A 173 -17.43 11.99 6.87
N THR A 174 -18.04 13.15 7.14
CA THR A 174 -17.39 14.47 6.99
C THR A 174 -17.25 15.22 8.32
N GLY A 175 -16.22 16.07 8.37
CA GLY A 175 -16.11 17.20 9.29
C GLY A 175 -16.40 16.87 10.75
N THR A 176 -17.51 17.41 11.28
CA THR A 176 -17.83 17.35 12.71
C THR A 176 -18.14 15.93 13.21
N GLU A 177 -18.83 15.11 12.42
CA GLU A 177 -19.13 13.72 12.80
C GLU A 177 -17.82 12.93 12.92
N PHE A 178 -16.94 13.07 11.92
CA PHE A 178 -15.64 12.42 11.91
C PHE A 178 -14.79 12.82 13.11
N ASN A 179 -14.66 14.12 13.37
CA ASN A 179 -13.86 14.62 14.49
C ASN A 179 -14.35 14.07 15.82
N THR A 180 -15.68 14.08 16.03
CA THR A 180 -16.29 13.54 17.25
C THR A 180 -15.94 12.07 17.48
N VAL A 181 -16.07 11.24 16.43
CA VAL A 181 -15.77 9.80 16.50
C VAL A 181 -14.29 9.56 16.77
N ILE A 182 -13.41 10.19 15.99
CA ILE A 182 -11.96 9.96 16.11
C ILE A 182 -11.42 10.48 17.44
N ASP A 183 -11.83 11.67 17.87
CA ASP A 183 -11.36 12.27 19.12
C ASP A 183 -11.90 11.54 20.34
N GLY A 184 -13.13 11.02 20.28
CA GLY A 184 -13.73 10.18 21.33
C GLY A 184 -13.20 8.74 21.40
N SER A 185 -12.46 8.28 20.39
CA SER A 185 -11.93 6.91 20.36
C SER A 185 -10.75 6.70 21.33
N SER A 186 -10.45 5.45 21.67
CA SER A 186 -9.26 5.08 22.47
C SER A 186 -7.96 4.94 21.65
N MET A 187 -7.91 5.47 20.42
CA MET A 187 -6.70 5.48 19.58
C MET A 187 -5.59 6.34 20.20
N ARG A 188 -4.32 6.05 19.87
CA ARG A 188 -3.19 6.86 20.35
C ARG A 188 -3.23 8.24 19.68
N SER A 189 -2.68 9.25 20.34
CA SER A 189 -2.72 10.63 19.86
C SER A 189 -2.06 10.81 18.49
N TRP A 190 -1.00 10.05 18.18
CA TRP A 190 -0.34 10.10 16.88
C TRP A 190 -1.14 9.40 15.77
N ASP A 191 -1.85 8.32 16.09
CA ASP A 191 -2.79 7.66 15.17
C ASP A 191 -3.93 8.61 14.80
N LYS A 192 -4.56 9.24 15.79
CA LYS A 192 -5.62 10.23 15.58
C LYS A 192 -5.13 11.35 14.67
N LYS A 193 -3.92 11.87 14.91
CA LYS A 193 -3.30 12.92 14.08
C LYS A 193 -3.10 12.47 12.62
N LEU A 194 -2.64 11.25 12.38
CA LEU A 194 -2.50 10.69 11.03
C LEU A 194 -3.87 10.59 10.34
N ILE A 195 -4.85 10.00 11.03
CA ILE A 195 -6.22 9.80 10.54
C ILE A 195 -6.91 11.13 10.23
N HIS A 196 -6.73 12.15 11.08
CA HIS A 196 -7.23 13.51 10.81
C HIS A 196 -6.60 14.13 9.57
N ARG A 197 -5.27 14.02 9.38
CA ARG A 197 -4.63 14.52 8.16
C ARG A 197 -5.11 13.82 6.91
N TYR A 198 -5.28 12.49 7.00
CA TYR A 198 -5.82 11.67 5.92
C TYR A 198 -7.25 12.11 5.55
N HIS A 199 -8.12 12.28 6.55
CA HIS A 199 -9.47 12.76 6.36
C HIS A 199 -9.53 14.16 5.75
N VAL A 200 -8.77 15.12 6.28
CA VAL A 200 -8.67 16.46 5.71
C VAL A 200 -8.28 16.38 4.24
N PHE A 201 -7.25 15.58 3.90
CA PHE A 201 -6.86 15.43 2.51
C PHE A 201 -7.99 14.89 1.64
N ASN A 202 -8.81 13.94 2.10
CA ASN A 202 -9.91 13.38 1.30
C ASN A 202 -10.98 14.42 0.94
N TRP A 203 -11.32 15.31 1.87
CA TRP A 203 -12.51 16.16 1.79
C TRP A 203 -12.27 17.63 1.43
N VAL A 204 -11.02 18.08 1.42
CA VAL A 204 -10.68 19.44 0.95
C VAL A 204 -10.77 19.55 -0.58
N SER A 205 -10.88 20.79 -1.05
CA SER A 205 -10.96 21.11 -2.48
C SER A 205 -9.69 20.70 -3.23
N ASN A 206 -9.78 20.58 -4.55
CA ASN A 206 -8.61 20.26 -5.38
C ASN A 206 -7.49 21.30 -5.25
N ASP A 207 -7.81 22.58 -5.13
CA ASP A 207 -6.82 23.64 -4.93
C ASP A 207 -6.12 23.52 -3.57
N GLU A 208 -6.84 23.07 -2.54
CA GLU A 208 -6.25 22.77 -1.23
C GLU A 208 -5.42 21.50 -1.26
N LYS A 209 -5.86 20.45 -1.97
CA LYS A 209 -5.07 19.23 -2.20
C LYS A 209 -3.73 19.56 -2.86
N ASP A 210 -3.73 20.37 -3.92
CA ASP A 210 -2.50 20.81 -4.61
C ASP A 210 -1.51 21.49 -3.65
N LYS A 211 -2.01 22.32 -2.72
CA LYS A 211 -1.18 22.97 -1.69
C LYS A 211 -0.66 21.98 -0.65
N LEU A 212 -1.51 21.08 -0.18
CA LEU A 212 -1.16 20.07 0.83
C LEU A 212 -0.07 19.14 0.30
N VAL A 213 -0.22 18.64 -0.93
CA VAL A 213 0.74 17.73 -1.60
C VAL A 213 2.19 18.22 -1.46
N GLY A 214 2.46 19.51 -1.67
CA GLY A 214 3.81 20.07 -1.56
C GLY A 214 4.46 19.89 -0.18
N THR A 215 3.66 19.73 0.88
CA THR A 215 4.12 19.57 2.27
C THR A 215 4.14 18.11 2.75
N LEU A 216 3.57 17.17 1.97
CA LEU A 216 3.36 15.79 2.38
C LEU A 216 4.56 14.87 2.13
N TYR A 217 5.31 15.11 1.05
CA TYR A 217 6.41 14.21 0.65
C TYR A 217 7.57 14.12 1.64
N GLN A 218 7.69 15.09 2.54
CA GLN A 218 8.73 15.11 3.57
C GLN A 218 8.33 14.37 4.86
N ARG A 219 7.06 13.93 4.98
CA ARG A 219 6.50 13.45 6.25
C ARG A 219 6.54 11.92 6.44
N SER A 220 6.90 11.15 5.42
CA SER A 220 6.99 9.69 5.47
C SER A 220 5.71 8.96 5.93
N GLU A 221 4.54 9.58 5.78
CA GLU A 221 3.24 9.01 6.18
C GLU A 221 2.63 8.22 5.02
N THR A 222 2.90 6.90 4.96
CA THR A 222 2.59 6.05 3.79
C THR A 222 1.17 6.19 3.24
N PHE A 223 0.13 6.13 4.08
CA PHE A 223 -1.26 6.23 3.62
C PHE A 223 -1.58 7.59 2.97
N LEU A 224 -1.11 8.67 3.60
CA LEU A 224 -1.33 10.02 3.11
C LEU A 224 -0.52 10.29 1.84
N VAL A 225 0.70 9.77 1.77
CA VAL A 225 1.53 9.79 0.55
C VAL A 225 0.84 9.04 -0.59
N LEU A 226 0.32 7.83 -0.33
CA LEU A 226 -0.38 7.01 -1.32
C LEU A 226 -1.61 7.73 -1.88
N THR A 227 -2.48 8.26 -1.02
CA THR A 227 -3.68 9.00 -1.45
C THR A 227 -3.34 10.32 -2.16
N ALA A 228 -2.27 11.02 -1.74
CA ALA A 228 -1.77 12.17 -2.46
C ALA A 228 -1.30 11.82 -3.88
N TYR A 229 -0.60 10.69 -4.04
CA TYR A 229 -0.20 10.20 -5.36
C TYR A 229 -1.40 9.81 -6.21
N GLU A 230 -2.34 9.05 -5.65
CA GLU A 230 -3.58 8.68 -6.33
C GLU A 230 -4.32 9.93 -6.82
N TYR A 231 -4.42 10.98 -6.00
CA TYR A 231 -4.98 12.27 -6.41
C TYR A 231 -4.24 12.88 -7.61
N LEU A 232 -2.91 13.00 -7.56
CA LEU A 232 -2.13 13.60 -8.64
C LEU A 232 -2.25 12.84 -9.95
N LEU A 233 -2.24 11.51 -9.88
CA LEU A 233 -2.32 10.63 -11.04
C LEU A 233 -3.72 10.67 -11.66
N THR A 234 -4.76 10.53 -10.83
CA THR A 234 -6.17 10.53 -11.28
C THR A 234 -6.55 11.87 -11.94
N ASN A 235 -6.03 12.98 -11.42
CA ASN A 235 -6.34 14.33 -11.92
C ASN A 235 -5.33 14.83 -12.96
N ASN A 236 -4.47 13.95 -13.50
CA ASN A 236 -3.47 14.26 -14.52
C ASN A 236 -2.62 15.52 -14.19
N LYS A 237 -2.17 15.65 -12.95
CA LYS A 237 -1.45 16.83 -12.42
C LYS A 237 0.03 16.85 -12.86
N ILE A 238 0.28 16.69 -14.16
CA ILE A 238 1.63 16.57 -14.77
C ILE A 238 2.56 17.72 -14.36
N ASP A 239 2.10 18.96 -14.44
CA ASP A 239 2.95 20.12 -14.14
C ASP A 239 3.36 20.14 -12.66
N LEU A 240 2.44 19.78 -11.77
CA LEU A 240 2.75 19.67 -10.35
C LEU A 240 3.74 18.51 -10.10
N LEU A 241 3.54 17.35 -10.73
CA LEU A 241 4.46 16.21 -10.65
C LEU A 241 5.87 16.53 -11.18
N LYS A 242 5.98 17.33 -12.25
CA LYS A 242 7.26 17.86 -12.75
C LYS A 242 7.92 18.83 -11.77
N ARG A 243 7.16 19.79 -11.21
CA ARG A 243 7.66 20.74 -10.20
C ARG A 243 8.19 20.03 -8.95
N LEU A 244 7.51 18.97 -8.54
CA LEU A 244 7.90 18.13 -7.40
C LEU A 244 9.05 17.16 -7.73
N LYS A 245 9.60 17.19 -8.95
CA LYS A 245 10.66 16.29 -9.42
C LYS A 245 10.31 14.80 -9.33
N ILE A 246 9.02 14.49 -9.40
CA ILE A 246 8.52 13.11 -9.48
C ILE A 246 8.62 12.63 -10.94
N ILE A 247 8.18 13.46 -11.88
CA ILE A 247 8.40 13.26 -13.32
C ILE A 247 9.62 14.07 -13.74
N ASN A 248 10.61 13.39 -14.29
CA ASN A 248 11.82 13.99 -14.84
C ASN A 248 11.99 13.58 -16.30
N GLU A 249 12.85 14.31 -16.99
CA GLU A 249 13.27 13.97 -18.35
C GLU A 249 14.29 12.82 -18.28
N ASP A 250 14.06 11.78 -19.06
CA ASP A 250 14.98 10.67 -19.28
C ASP A 250 15.03 10.37 -20.78
N ASN A 251 16.17 10.69 -21.41
CA ASN A 251 16.37 10.57 -22.87
C ASN A 251 15.24 11.22 -23.69
N GLY A 252 14.78 12.42 -23.29
CA GLY A 252 13.69 13.16 -23.93
C GLY A 252 12.27 12.68 -23.57
N ASN A 253 12.14 11.55 -22.87
CA ASN A 253 10.86 11.00 -22.44
C ASN A 253 10.52 11.42 -21.00
N ALA A 254 9.22 11.45 -20.70
CA ALA A 254 8.76 11.61 -19.33
C ALA A 254 8.91 10.31 -18.56
N ALA A 255 9.69 10.33 -17.48
CA ALA A 255 9.90 9.16 -16.63
C ALA A 255 9.75 9.52 -15.15
N ILE A 256 9.28 8.57 -14.35
CA ILE A 256 9.41 8.64 -12.90
C ILE A 256 10.78 8.10 -12.56
N THR A 257 11.65 8.92 -11.99
CA THR A 257 13.04 8.50 -11.70
C THR A 257 13.28 8.18 -10.22
N TYR A 258 12.34 8.49 -9.33
CA TYR A 258 12.42 8.14 -7.92
C TYR A 258 11.83 6.73 -7.68
N PRO A 259 12.62 5.72 -7.26
CA PRO A 259 12.16 4.33 -7.22
C PRO A 259 10.94 4.07 -6.31
N PRO A 260 10.82 4.68 -5.11
CA PRO A 260 9.61 4.52 -4.30
C PRO A 260 8.35 5.04 -5.01
N MET A 261 8.48 6.06 -5.86
CA MET A 261 7.35 6.60 -6.63
C MET A 261 7.02 5.73 -7.83
N GLN A 262 8.00 5.11 -8.48
CA GLN A 262 7.72 4.10 -9.51
C GLN A 262 6.87 2.96 -8.95
N ALA A 263 7.18 2.49 -7.73
CA ALA A 263 6.40 1.45 -7.07
C ALA A 263 4.97 1.90 -6.74
N ILE A 264 4.77 3.13 -6.28
CA ILE A 264 3.43 3.67 -5.99
C ILE A 264 2.60 3.83 -7.25
N VAL A 265 3.17 4.40 -8.32
CA VAL A 265 2.47 4.59 -9.59
C VAL A 265 2.03 3.25 -10.18
N ARG A 266 2.91 2.25 -10.12
CA ARG A 266 2.58 0.88 -10.54
C ARG A 266 1.51 0.24 -9.65
N MET A 267 1.64 0.32 -8.32
CA MET A 267 0.66 -0.19 -7.37
C MET A 267 -0.75 0.37 -7.62
N LEU A 268 -0.84 1.64 -8.01
CA LEU A 268 -2.11 2.31 -8.34
C LEU A 268 -2.59 2.03 -9.78
N GLY A 269 -1.83 1.25 -10.56
CA GLY A 269 -2.17 0.88 -11.93
C GLY A 269 -2.01 2.00 -12.94
N TYR A 270 -1.15 2.99 -12.69
CA TYR A 270 -0.90 4.10 -13.61
C TYR A 270 0.38 3.90 -14.42
N GLN A 271 0.42 4.53 -15.58
CA GLN A 271 1.58 4.62 -16.45
C GLN A 271 1.78 6.06 -16.90
N ILE A 272 3.04 6.43 -17.17
CA ILE A 272 3.38 7.71 -17.80
C ILE A 272 4.00 7.42 -19.15
N SER A 273 3.57 8.17 -20.15
CA SER A 273 4.04 8.04 -21.53
C SER A 273 4.23 9.42 -22.18
N GLY A 274 4.92 9.44 -23.31
CA GLY A 274 5.19 10.64 -24.10
C GLY A 274 6.54 11.31 -23.78
N THR A 275 6.79 12.41 -24.46
CA THR A 275 7.97 13.25 -24.22
C THR A 275 7.86 13.97 -22.88
N TYR A 276 8.98 14.49 -22.35
CA TYR A 276 8.94 15.26 -21.11
C TYR A 276 7.90 16.40 -21.19
N ASP A 277 7.88 17.16 -22.28
CA ASP A 277 6.95 18.28 -22.45
C ASP A 277 5.50 17.84 -22.65
N ALA A 278 5.26 16.74 -23.39
CA ALA A 278 3.93 16.24 -23.71
C ALA A 278 3.53 14.99 -22.90
N ALA A 279 4.01 14.89 -21.66
CA ALA A 279 3.77 13.76 -20.77
C ALA A 279 2.26 13.54 -20.53
N LYS A 280 1.84 12.27 -20.50
CA LYS A 280 0.46 11.87 -20.18
C LYS A 280 0.45 10.78 -19.13
N ILE A 281 -0.50 10.86 -18.20
CA ILE A 281 -0.82 9.79 -17.26
C ILE A 281 -2.01 9.00 -17.78
N THR A 282 -1.86 7.68 -17.84
CA THR A 282 -2.93 6.75 -18.19
C THR A 282 -3.11 5.73 -17.08
N LYS A 283 -4.36 5.39 -16.76
CA LYS A 283 -4.65 4.24 -15.90
C LYS A 283 -4.67 2.99 -16.78
N SER A 284 -3.93 1.96 -16.40
CA SER A 284 -3.97 0.66 -17.04
C SER A 284 -5.39 0.09 -16.92
N ALA A 285 -5.94 -0.45 -18.00
CA ALA A 285 -7.28 -1.04 -18.03
C ALA A 285 -7.34 -2.46 -17.42
N LEU A 286 -6.32 -2.83 -16.64
CA LEU A 286 -5.96 -4.18 -16.17
C LEU A 286 -5.36 -5.03 -17.31
N MET A 287 -4.06 -5.33 -17.18
CA MET A 287 -3.29 -6.20 -18.07
C MET A 287 -3.61 -7.67 -17.83
#